data_AF-A0A438ETC6-F1
#
_entry.id   AF-A0A438ETC6-F1
#
_cell.length_a   1.000
_cell.length_b   1.000
_cell.length_c   1.000
_cell.angle_alpha   90.00
_cell.angle_beta   90.00
_cell.angle_gamma   90.00
#
_symmetry.space_group_name_H-M   'P 1'
#
loop_
_entity.id
_entity.type
_entity.pdbx_description
1 polymer ?
#
loop_
_entity_poly.entity_id
_entity_poly.type
_entity_poly.pdbx_seq_one_letter_code
_entity_poly.pdbx_strand_id
1 'polypeptide(L)'
;MDNLSKLKLQLFGRHFKTDYLQGKSKKYNGFNGNHGFIFIPKALDRGAAMLKVDKLATGHNADDIAETVLLNILRGDIARLSRCTSIITGEDGPIPRCKPFKYTYEKEIVIYPYSFVVVEFFVTCIYSPNAYRGFAREFIKDLERIRPRAILDIIRSGEKFRISTSAKMPEQGTCERCGYISSQKWCKACVLLEGLNRGLPKLGIGRTRGLNNGLECDTKQSNGVKNIQNKQCGTLDF
;
A
#
# COMPACT_ATOMS: atom_id res chain seq x y z
N MET A 1 8.86 25.64 1.69
CA MET A 1 7.49 25.51 1.15
C MET A 1 7.16 26.65 0.16
N ASP A 2 8.10 27.54 -0.14
CA ASP A 2 7.80 28.86 -0.73
C ASP A 2 7.59 28.89 -2.25
N ASN A 3 7.78 27.76 -2.94
CA ASN A 3 7.53 27.67 -4.39
C ASN A 3 6.18 27.03 -4.75
N LEU A 4 5.50 26.37 -3.80
CA LEU A 4 4.16 25.83 -4.03
C LEU A 4 3.09 26.94 -4.07
N SER A 5 3.34 28.07 -3.42
CA SER A 5 2.45 29.25 -3.42
C SER A 5 2.30 29.90 -4.81
N LYS A 6 3.26 29.68 -5.72
CA LYS A 6 3.20 30.13 -7.13
C LYS A 6 2.21 29.32 -7.95
N LEU A 7 2.02 28.05 -7.60
CA LEU A 7 0.98 27.21 -8.16
C LEU A 7 -0.30 27.53 -7.37
N LYS A 8 -1.38 27.93 -8.05
CA LYS A 8 -2.69 28.16 -7.41
C LYS A 8 -3.33 26.81 -7.00
N LEU A 9 -2.65 26.09 -6.12
CA LEU A 9 -3.04 24.77 -5.62
C LEU A 9 -3.51 24.89 -4.18
N GLN A 10 -4.67 24.29 -3.90
CA GLN A 10 -5.15 24.14 -2.55
C GLN A 10 -4.52 22.88 -1.92
N LEU A 11 -3.74 23.07 -0.87
CA LEU A 11 -3.12 21.98 -0.13
C LEU A 11 -3.98 21.60 1.08
N PHE A 12 -4.19 20.29 1.25
CA PHE A 12 -4.90 19.74 2.39
C PHE A 12 -3.97 18.86 3.22
N GLY A 13 -3.67 19.30 4.44
CA GLY A 13 -2.86 18.56 5.40
C GLY A 13 -3.70 17.74 6.36
N ARG A 14 -3.27 16.51 6.64
CA ARG A 14 -3.86 15.63 7.65
C ARG A 14 -2.76 15.02 8.48
N HIS A 15 -2.95 14.94 9.79
CA HIS A 15 -1.94 14.41 10.69
C HIS A 15 -2.43 13.09 11.30
N PHE A 16 -1.63 12.03 11.16
CA PHE A 16 -2.06 10.69 11.59
C PHE A 16 -2.45 10.64 13.07
N LYS A 17 -1.67 11.28 13.95
CA LYS A 17 -1.97 11.28 15.40
C LYS A 17 -3.29 11.98 15.75
N THR A 18 -3.65 13.05 15.03
CA THR A 18 -4.90 13.77 15.28
C THR A 18 -6.08 12.98 14.73
N ASP A 19 -5.96 12.50 13.50
CA ASP A 19 -7.07 11.90 12.76
C ASP A 19 -7.44 10.50 13.23
N TYR A 20 -6.48 9.78 13.81
CA TYR A 20 -6.64 8.36 14.13
C TYR A 20 -6.42 8.03 15.60
N LEU A 21 -5.61 8.79 16.32
CA LEU A 21 -5.29 8.52 17.72
C LEU A 21 -5.89 9.52 18.71
N GLN A 22 -6.60 10.55 18.24
CA GLN A 22 -7.23 11.55 19.11
C GLN A 22 -6.26 12.14 20.16
N GLY A 23 -4.98 12.29 19.80
CA GLY A 23 -3.94 12.78 20.72
C GLY A 23 -3.45 11.78 21.78
N LYS A 24 -3.97 10.55 21.84
CA LYS A 24 -3.50 9.51 22.78
C LYS A 24 -2.15 8.95 22.32
N SER A 25 -1.08 9.39 22.98
CA SER A 25 0.30 8.94 22.75
C SER A 25 0.70 7.84 23.73
N LYS A 26 -0.06 6.74 23.85
CA LYS A 26 0.46 5.58 24.62
C LYS A 26 1.49 4.86 23.74
N LYS A 27 2.69 4.71 24.32
CA LYS A 27 3.97 4.29 23.70
C LYS A 27 3.79 3.39 22.47
N TYR A 28 4.20 3.92 21.32
CA TYR A 28 4.38 3.26 20.02
C TYR A 28 5.49 2.19 20.00
N ASN A 29 5.86 1.64 21.15
CA ASN A 29 6.96 0.66 21.27
C ASN A 29 6.47 -0.69 20.74
N GLY A 30 6.50 -0.86 19.41
CA GLY A 30 6.14 -2.11 18.73
C GLY A 30 5.39 -1.93 17.41
N PHE A 31 4.94 -0.71 17.08
CA PHE A 31 4.37 -0.42 15.76
C PHE A 31 5.47 0.14 14.86
N ASN A 32 6.32 -0.74 14.33
CA ASN A 32 7.29 -0.36 13.31
C ASN A 32 6.51 0.23 12.11
N GLY A 33 6.95 1.36 11.55
CA GLY A 33 6.23 2.14 10.53
C GLY A 33 5.92 1.42 9.21
N ASN A 34 6.26 0.13 9.12
CA ASN A 34 5.94 -0.79 8.04
C ASN A 34 4.44 -0.89 7.73
N HIS A 35 3.53 -0.46 8.61
CA HIS A 35 2.08 -0.53 8.37
C HIS A 35 1.44 0.77 7.90
N GLY A 36 2.24 1.83 7.69
CA GLY A 36 1.73 3.14 7.22
C GLY A 36 0.93 3.02 5.92
N PHE A 37 1.32 2.10 5.03
CA PHE A 37 0.64 1.83 3.77
C PHE A 37 -0.83 1.40 3.94
N ILE A 38 -1.23 0.91 5.11
CA ILE A 38 -2.61 0.49 5.39
C ILE A 38 -3.52 1.71 5.65
N PHE A 39 -2.95 2.79 6.17
CA PHE A 39 -3.70 3.99 6.56
C PHE A 39 -3.77 5.04 5.46
N ILE A 40 -2.77 5.10 4.58
CA ILE A 40 -2.70 6.09 3.49
C ILE A 40 -3.94 6.01 2.57
N PRO A 41 -4.36 4.82 2.05
CA PRO A 41 -5.54 4.75 1.20
C PRO A 41 -6.81 5.24 1.89
N LYS A 42 -6.98 4.90 3.18
CA LYS A 42 -8.13 5.31 3.99
C LYS A 42 -8.15 6.81 4.26
N ALA A 43 -6.98 7.42 4.51
CA ALA A 43 -6.88 8.86 4.66
C ALA A 43 -7.23 9.59 3.36
N LEU A 44 -6.77 9.08 2.22
CA LEU A 44 -7.11 9.61 0.90
C LEU A 44 -8.61 9.49 0.61
N ASP A 45 -9.23 8.32 0.86
CA ASP A 45 -10.67 8.13 0.62
C ASP A 45 -11.52 9.05 1.50
N ARG A 46 -11.12 9.26 2.76
CA ARG A 46 -11.77 10.23 3.66
C ARG A 46 -11.65 11.67 3.15
N GLY A 47 -10.45 12.06 2.73
CA GLY A 47 -10.21 13.39 2.19
C GLY A 47 -11.03 13.64 0.93
N ALA A 48 -11.03 12.66 0.01
CA ALA A 48 -11.78 12.74 -1.23
C ALA A 48 -13.30 12.83 -0.98
N ALA A 49 -13.85 12.04 -0.04
CA ALA A 49 -15.26 12.12 0.33
C ALA A 49 -15.65 13.48 0.94
N MET A 50 -14.80 14.04 1.81
CA MET A 50 -15.05 15.35 2.41
C MET A 50 -15.01 16.50 1.40
N LEU A 51 -14.11 16.40 0.41
CA LEU A 51 -13.98 17.37 -0.67
C LEU A 51 -14.99 17.14 -1.79
N LYS A 52 -15.77 16.05 -1.74
CA LYS A 52 -16.77 15.65 -2.75
C LYS A 52 -16.17 15.62 -4.16
N VAL A 53 -14.97 15.05 -4.29
CA VAL A 53 -14.29 14.92 -5.61
C VAL A 53 -14.81 13.71 -6.38
N ASP A 54 -14.85 13.82 -7.71
CA ASP A 54 -15.33 12.73 -8.58
C ASP A 54 -14.31 11.60 -8.75
N LYS A 55 -13.01 11.93 -8.72
CA LYS A 55 -11.91 11.00 -9.00
C LYS A 55 -10.67 11.34 -8.18
N LEU A 56 -9.91 10.32 -7.82
CA LEU A 56 -8.60 10.46 -7.17
C LEU A 56 -7.46 10.11 -8.14
N ALA A 57 -6.64 11.08 -8.51
CA ALA A 57 -5.42 10.84 -9.27
C ALA A 57 -4.26 10.44 -8.33
N THR A 58 -3.54 9.39 -8.69
CA THR A 58 -2.36 8.93 -7.94
C THR A 58 -1.13 8.90 -8.84
N GLY A 59 0.04 9.17 -8.26
CA GLY A 59 1.32 9.27 -8.99
C GLY A 59 1.97 7.95 -9.38
N HIS A 60 1.21 6.85 -9.49
CA HIS A 60 1.78 5.56 -9.89
C HIS A 60 2.28 5.62 -11.33
N ASN A 61 3.57 5.34 -11.52
CA ASN A 61 4.26 5.44 -12.80
C ASN A 61 4.38 4.07 -13.51
N ALA A 62 5.04 4.01 -14.67
CA ALA A 62 5.23 2.77 -15.41
C ALA A 62 6.00 1.69 -14.62
N ASP A 63 7.07 2.09 -13.92
CA ASP A 63 7.88 1.22 -13.07
C ASP A 63 7.03 0.56 -11.97
N ASP A 64 6.20 1.33 -11.27
CA ASP A 64 5.28 0.82 -10.22
C ASP A 64 4.32 -0.26 -10.73
N ILE A 65 3.84 -0.08 -11.97
CA ILE A 65 2.90 -1.00 -12.61
C ILE A 65 3.63 -2.26 -13.06
N ALA A 66 4.81 -2.14 -13.65
CA ALA A 66 5.64 -3.29 -14.01
C ALA A 66 6.05 -4.10 -12.77
N GLU A 67 6.46 -3.44 -11.69
CA GLU A 67 6.72 -4.10 -10.39
C GLU A 67 5.49 -4.86 -9.91
N THR A 68 4.30 -4.26 -10.01
CA THR A 68 3.05 -4.87 -9.55
C THR A 68 2.68 -6.09 -10.39
N VAL A 69 2.84 -6.02 -11.72
CA VAL A 69 2.64 -7.17 -12.62
C VAL A 69 3.57 -8.31 -12.24
N LEU A 70 4.87 -8.03 -12.11
CA LEU A 70 5.87 -9.03 -11.77
C LEU A 70 5.60 -9.65 -10.39
N LEU A 71 5.31 -8.83 -9.38
CA LEU A 71 5.00 -9.31 -8.03
C LEU A 71 3.75 -10.20 -7.98
N ASN A 72 2.74 -9.93 -8.80
CA ASN A 72 1.54 -10.78 -8.87
C ASN A 72 1.85 -12.11 -9.55
N ILE A 73 2.70 -12.11 -10.59
CA ILE A 73 3.17 -13.34 -11.25
C ILE A 73 3.98 -14.20 -10.27
N LEU A 74 5.00 -13.62 -9.61
CA LEU A 74 5.88 -14.35 -8.69
C LEU A 74 5.14 -14.92 -7.47
N ARG A 75 4.05 -14.28 -7.04
CA ARG A 75 3.19 -14.77 -5.94
C ARG A 75 2.12 -15.77 -6.39
N GLY A 76 1.92 -15.93 -7.70
CA GLY A 76 0.78 -16.69 -8.23
C GLY A 76 -0.58 -16.05 -7.97
N ASP A 77 -0.64 -14.72 -7.78
CA ASP A 77 -1.89 -13.98 -7.52
C ASP A 77 -2.57 -13.59 -8.85
N ILE A 78 -3.07 -14.62 -9.54
CA ILE A 78 -3.67 -14.50 -10.88
C ILE A 78 -4.92 -13.61 -10.84
N ALA A 79 -5.73 -13.70 -9.78
CA ALA A 79 -6.95 -12.90 -9.65
C ALA A 79 -6.68 -11.38 -9.64
N ARG A 80 -5.53 -10.94 -9.12
CA ARG A 80 -5.12 -9.53 -9.15
C ARG A 80 -4.46 -9.11 -10.45
N LEU A 81 -3.81 -10.03 -11.15
CA LEU A 81 -3.12 -9.75 -12.41
C LEU A 81 -4.08 -9.19 -13.47
N SER A 82 -5.33 -9.67 -13.52
CA SER A 82 -6.35 -9.21 -14.48
C SER A 82 -6.69 -7.72 -14.36
N ARG A 83 -6.52 -7.11 -13.18
CA ARG A 83 -6.98 -5.72 -12.90
C ARG A 83 -5.85 -4.77 -12.53
N CYS A 84 -4.64 -5.28 -12.27
CA CYS A 84 -3.55 -4.44 -11.80
C CYS A 84 -3.06 -3.44 -12.84
N THR A 85 -3.25 -3.74 -14.13
CA THR A 85 -2.89 -2.88 -15.26
C THR A 85 -3.98 -1.87 -15.63
N SER A 86 -5.18 -1.92 -15.04
CA SER A 86 -6.24 -0.94 -15.35
C SER A 86 -5.80 0.47 -14.95
N ILE A 87 -5.99 1.43 -15.87
CA ILE A 87 -5.71 2.86 -15.64
C ILE A 87 -6.64 3.41 -14.56
N ILE A 88 -7.93 3.08 -14.69
CA ILE A 88 -8.97 3.40 -13.73
C ILE A 88 -9.26 2.13 -12.92
N THR A 89 -9.37 2.31 -11.61
CA THR A 89 -9.64 1.22 -10.67
C THR A 89 -10.70 1.65 -9.68
N GLY A 90 -11.53 0.71 -9.23
CA GLY A 90 -12.59 0.97 -8.25
C GLY A 90 -13.77 1.76 -8.82
N GLU A 91 -14.13 1.51 -10.08
CA GLU A 91 -15.33 2.10 -10.71
C GLU A 91 -16.62 1.69 -9.97
N ASP A 92 -16.64 0.48 -9.39
CA ASP A 92 -17.73 0.00 -8.53
C ASP A 92 -17.68 0.59 -7.11
N GLY A 93 -16.64 1.37 -6.80
CA GLY A 93 -16.43 2.00 -5.50
C GLY A 93 -16.93 3.45 -5.46
N PRO A 94 -16.96 4.06 -4.26
CA PRO A 94 -17.48 5.42 -4.10
C PRO A 94 -16.63 6.49 -4.80
N ILE A 95 -15.32 6.27 -4.96
CA ILE A 95 -14.39 7.22 -5.57
C ILE A 95 -13.39 6.45 -6.44
N PRO A 96 -13.55 6.44 -7.77
CA PRO A 96 -12.61 5.77 -8.67
C PRO A 96 -11.24 6.45 -8.65
N ARG A 97 -10.20 5.62 -8.79
CA ARG A 97 -8.80 6.05 -8.79
C ARG A 97 -8.23 5.95 -10.20
N CYS A 98 -7.57 7.00 -10.67
CA CYS A 98 -6.84 7.00 -11.92
C CYS A 98 -5.32 7.09 -11.71
N LYS A 99 -4.58 6.55 -12.67
CA LYS A 99 -3.12 6.53 -12.70
C LYS A 99 -2.63 7.20 -14.00
N PRO A 100 -2.56 8.54 -14.05
CA PRO A 100 -2.21 9.26 -15.28
C PRO A 100 -0.84 8.87 -15.84
N PHE A 101 0.11 8.53 -14.97
CA PHE A 101 1.49 8.20 -15.34
C PHE A 101 1.74 6.72 -15.63
N LYS A 102 0.70 5.90 -15.87
CA LYS A 102 0.84 4.45 -16.11
C LYS A 102 1.88 4.10 -17.18
N TYR A 103 2.03 4.92 -18.21
CA TYR A 103 2.96 4.68 -19.33
C TYR A 103 4.16 5.62 -19.33
N THR A 104 4.34 6.42 -18.28
CA THR A 104 5.45 7.36 -18.13
C THR A 104 6.49 6.76 -17.21
N TYR A 105 7.76 6.78 -17.62
CA TYR A 105 8.85 6.21 -16.82
C TYR A 105 9.12 7.10 -15.60
N GLU A 106 9.57 6.49 -14.50
CA GLU A 106 9.98 7.23 -13.31
C GLU A 106 11.03 8.32 -13.64
N LYS A 107 12.03 8.00 -14.45
CA LYS A 107 13.08 8.95 -14.86
C LYS A 107 12.53 10.17 -15.60
N GLU A 108 11.49 9.99 -16.42
CA GLU A 108 10.87 11.10 -17.17
C GLU A 108 10.11 12.02 -16.21
N ILE A 109 9.40 11.43 -15.24
CA ILE A 109 8.68 12.19 -14.19
C ILE A 109 9.67 12.94 -13.30
N VAL A 110 10.82 12.34 -12.98
CA VAL A 110 11.85 12.96 -12.15
C VAL A 110 12.58 14.08 -12.91
N ILE A 111 12.85 13.92 -14.21
CA ILE A 111 13.54 14.94 -15.03
C ILE A 111 12.63 16.14 -15.30
N TYR A 112 11.32 15.93 -15.48
CA TYR A 112 10.39 16.99 -15.88
C TYR A 112 10.38 18.22 -14.93
N PRO A 113 10.36 18.08 -13.59
CA PRO A 113 10.48 19.20 -12.66
C PRO A 113 11.78 20.00 -12.82
N TYR A 114 12.93 19.35 -13.09
CA TYR A 114 14.20 20.07 -13.26
C TYR A 114 14.15 21.10 -14.40
N SER A 115 13.31 20.86 -15.42
CA SER A 115 13.17 21.77 -16.56
C SER A 115 12.03 22.78 -16.41
N PHE A 116 11.03 22.55 -15.56
CA PHE A 116 9.78 23.34 -15.56
C PHE A 116 9.17 23.67 -14.19
N VAL A 117 9.54 23.00 -13.09
CA VAL A 117 8.86 23.12 -11.78
C VAL A 117 9.86 23.09 -10.61
N VAL A 118 9.90 24.18 -9.84
CA VAL A 118 10.80 24.37 -8.67
C VAL A 118 10.26 23.67 -7.41
N VAL A 119 10.03 22.36 -7.47
CA VAL A 119 9.61 21.57 -6.30
C VAL A 119 10.52 20.36 -6.15
N GLU A 120 11.55 20.51 -5.32
CA GLU A 120 12.38 19.39 -4.86
C GLU A 120 11.81 18.86 -3.55
N PHE A 121 11.20 17.68 -3.57
CA PHE A 121 10.85 16.95 -2.36
C PHE A 121 11.10 15.45 -2.56
N PHE A 122 12.33 15.03 -2.31
CA PHE A 122 12.76 13.64 -2.42
C PHE A 122 12.90 13.02 -1.03
N VAL A 123 11.78 12.83 -0.32
CA VAL A 123 11.79 12.12 0.96
C VAL A 123 11.32 10.69 0.73
N THR A 124 12.23 9.74 0.85
CA THR A 124 11.91 8.32 0.86
C THR A 124 11.54 7.87 2.26
N CYS A 125 10.69 6.85 2.36
CA CYS A 125 10.36 6.26 3.66
C CYS A 125 11.58 5.49 4.21
N ILE A 126 11.99 5.76 5.46
CA ILE A 126 13.10 5.04 6.12
C ILE A 126 12.89 3.53 6.21
N TYR A 127 11.64 3.07 6.09
CA TYR A 127 11.29 1.65 6.09
C TYR A 127 11.25 1.03 4.69
N SER A 128 11.37 1.84 3.62
CA SER A 128 11.34 1.39 2.23
C SER A 128 12.38 0.32 1.89
N PRO A 129 13.65 0.39 2.38
CA PRO A 129 14.67 -0.61 2.03
C PRO A 129 14.33 -2.03 2.48
N ASN A 130 13.57 -2.17 3.57
CA ASN A 130 13.19 -3.46 4.14
C ASN A 130 11.92 -4.05 3.51
N ALA A 131 11.35 -3.40 2.49
CA ALA A 131 10.12 -3.86 1.85
C ALA A 131 10.44 -4.92 0.78
N TYR A 132 9.66 -6.00 0.75
CA TYR A 132 9.75 -7.06 -0.27
C TYR A 132 9.73 -6.55 -1.72
N ARG A 133 9.10 -5.39 -1.96
CA ARG A 133 9.03 -4.73 -3.27
C ARG A 133 10.42 -4.31 -3.79
N GLY A 134 11.42 -4.13 -2.92
CA GLY A 134 12.78 -3.74 -3.30
C GLY A 134 13.41 -4.68 -4.33
N PHE A 135 13.32 -6.00 -4.14
CA PHE A 135 13.88 -6.98 -5.07
C PHE A 135 13.27 -6.92 -6.49
N ALA A 136 11.94 -6.74 -6.57
CA ALA A 136 11.27 -6.59 -7.86
C ALA A 136 11.68 -5.29 -8.58
N ARG A 137 11.92 -4.22 -7.81
CA ARG A 137 12.41 -2.95 -8.35
C ARG A 137 13.81 -3.09 -8.94
N GLU A 138 14.75 -3.65 -8.19
CA GLU A 138 16.13 -3.86 -8.64
C GLU A 138 16.15 -4.69 -9.92
N PHE A 139 15.43 -5.81 -9.94
CA PHE A 139 15.32 -6.66 -11.13
C PHE A 139 14.77 -5.90 -12.35
N ILE A 140 13.73 -5.06 -12.17
CA ILE A 140 13.18 -4.26 -13.28
C ILE A 140 14.19 -3.22 -13.77
N LYS A 141 14.95 -2.58 -12.88
CA LYS A 141 15.99 -1.63 -13.27
C LYS A 141 17.12 -2.32 -14.04
N ASP A 142 17.51 -3.53 -13.67
CA ASP A 142 18.46 -4.33 -14.43
C ASP A 142 17.96 -4.68 -15.84
N LEU A 143 16.66 -5.04 -15.96
CA LEU A 143 16.04 -5.27 -17.27
C LEU A 143 15.99 -4.00 -18.11
N GLU A 144 15.65 -2.85 -17.51
CA GLU A 144 15.61 -1.55 -18.19
C GLU A 144 17.00 -1.17 -18.74
N ARG A 145 18.07 -1.43 -17.96
CA ARG A 145 19.45 -1.14 -18.37
C ARG A 145 19.87 -1.91 -19.62
N ILE A 146 19.41 -3.15 -19.77
CA ILE A 146 19.68 -3.98 -20.96
C ILE A 146 18.76 -3.56 -22.11
N ARG A 147 17.48 -3.32 -21.82
CA ARG A 147 16.46 -3.01 -22.82
C ARG A 147 15.48 -1.97 -22.26
N PRO A 148 15.60 -0.68 -22.64
CA PRO A 148 14.77 0.39 -22.07
C PRO A 148 13.26 0.15 -22.15
N ARG A 149 12.82 -0.55 -23.21
CA ARG A 149 11.40 -0.87 -23.46
C ARG A 149 10.87 -2.01 -22.57
N ALA A 150 11.69 -2.64 -21.73
CA ALA A 150 11.30 -3.76 -20.89
C ALA A 150 10.11 -3.46 -19.97
N ILE A 151 10.09 -2.28 -19.35
CA ILE A 151 9.01 -1.84 -18.46
C ILE A 151 7.67 -1.84 -19.19
N LEU A 152 7.59 -1.15 -20.34
CA LEU A 152 6.35 -1.07 -21.12
C LEU A 152 5.92 -2.43 -21.68
N ASP A 153 6.85 -3.29 -22.06
CA ASP A 153 6.51 -4.62 -22.55
C ASP A 153 5.99 -5.54 -21.44
N ILE A 154 6.48 -5.39 -20.20
CA ILE A 154 5.90 -6.07 -19.02
C ILE A 154 4.46 -5.59 -18.82
N ILE A 155 4.20 -4.29 -18.87
CA ILE A 155 2.84 -3.73 -18.74
C ILE A 155 1.92 -4.27 -19.83
N ARG A 156 2.36 -4.22 -21.09
CA ARG A 156 1.60 -4.74 -22.24
C ARG A 156 1.35 -6.24 -22.14
N SER A 157 2.31 -6.99 -21.63
CA SER A 157 2.12 -8.42 -21.35
C SER A 157 1.05 -8.61 -20.27
N GLY A 158 1.11 -7.82 -19.19
CA GLY A 158 0.09 -7.68 -18.15
C GLY A 158 -1.32 -7.44 -18.70
N GLU A 159 -1.46 -6.50 -19.64
CA GLU A 159 -2.73 -6.15 -20.29
C GLU A 159 -3.27 -7.28 -21.20
N LYS A 160 -2.37 -8.05 -21.81
CA LYS A 160 -2.73 -9.16 -22.70
C LYS A 160 -3.00 -10.47 -21.97
N PHE A 161 -2.67 -10.58 -20.68
CA PHE A 161 -3.00 -11.76 -19.90
C PHE A 161 -4.53 -11.96 -19.84
N ARG A 162 -5.02 -12.90 -20.66
CA ARG A 162 -6.39 -13.39 -20.57
C ARG A 162 -6.44 -14.44 -19.49
N ILE A 163 -7.00 -14.08 -18.35
CA ILE A 163 -7.18 -14.98 -17.21
C ILE A 163 -8.57 -15.61 -17.33
N SER A 164 -8.65 -16.93 -17.21
CA SER A 164 -9.95 -17.61 -17.15
C SER A 164 -10.73 -17.08 -15.95
N THR A 165 -11.97 -16.66 -16.16
CA THR A 165 -12.91 -16.08 -15.17
C THR A 165 -13.26 -17.01 -13.99
N SER A 166 -12.65 -18.19 -13.89
CA SER A 166 -12.82 -19.16 -12.81
C SER A 166 -12.11 -18.79 -11.51
N ALA A 167 -11.19 -17.81 -11.52
CA ALA A 167 -10.50 -17.37 -10.31
C ALA A 167 -11.47 -16.58 -9.41
N LYS A 168 -11.98 -17.23 -8.35
CA LYS A 168 -12.84 -16.59 -7.34
C LYS A 168 -12.09 -15.43 -6.69
N MET A 169 -12.56 -14.21 -6.92
CA MET A 169 -12.15 -13.07 -6.13
C MET A 169 -12.83 -13.11 -4.75
N PRO A 170 -12.18 -12.58 -3.70
CA PRO A 170 -12.86 -12.37 -2.43
C PRO A 170 -14.07 -11.45 -2.62
N GLU A 171 -15.20 -11.83 -2.04
CA GLU A 171 -16.39 -10.97 -2.01
C GLU A 171 -16.04 -9.65 -1.32
N GLN A 172 -16.45 -8.56 -1.96
CA GLN A 172 -16.26 -7.23 -1.41
C GLN A 172 -17.44 -6.93 -0.48
N GLY A 173 -17.14 -6.74 0.81
CA GLY A 173 -18.10 -6.24 1.78
C GLY A 173 -17.73 -4.82 2.24
N THR A 174 -18.44 -4.36 3.26
CA THR A 174 -18.19 -3.08 3.94
C THR A 174 -17.79 -3.33 5.38
N CYS A 175 -16.79 -2.60 5.86
CA CYS A 175 -16.37 -2.64 7.26
C CYS A 175 -17.47 -2.05 8.16
N GLU A 176 -17.98 -2.82 9.11
CA GLU A 176 -19.05 -2.37 10.02
C GLU A 176 -18.66 -1.13 10.85
N ARG A 177 -17.37 -0.98 11.18
CA ARG A 177 -16.90 0.13 12.02
C ARG A 177 -16.75 1.45 11.27
N CYS A 178 -16.41 1.41 9.98
CA CYS A 178 -16.06 2.62 9.25
C CYS A 178 -16.68 2.76 7.86
N GLY A 179 -17.54 1.84 7.43
CA GLY A 179 -18.24 1.87 6.15
C GLY A 179 -17.38 1.57 4.91
N TYR A 180 -16.05 1.72 4.98
CA TYR A 180 -15.15 1.45 3.84
C TYR A 180 -15.10 -0.01 3.41
N ILE A 181 -14.80 -0.23 2.12
CA ILE A 181 -14.67 -1.54 1.47
C ILE A 181 -13.71 -2.44 2.26
N SER A 182 -14.15 -3.65 2.55
CA SER A 182 -13.36 -4.66 3.23
C SER A 182 -13.84 -6.07 2.91
N SER A 183 -12.90 -7.02 2.80
CA SER A 183 -13.22 -8.45 2.70
C SER A 183 -13.41 -9.12 4.07
N GLN A 184 -13.39 -8.35 5.16
CA GLN A 184 -13.54 -8.82 6.54
C GLN A 184 -14.55 -7.93 7.26
N LYS A 185 -15.19 -8.46 8.32
CA LYS A 185 -16.13 -7.72 9.17
C LYS A 185 -15.58 -6.35 9.59
N TRP A 186 -14.33 -6.33 10.07
CA TRP A 186 -13.58 -5.12 10.37
C TRP A 186 -12.36 -4.99 9.46
N CYS A 187 -12.19 -3.83 8.83
CA CYS A 187 -11.05 -3.60 7.95
C CYS A 187 -9.72 -3.58 8.71
N LYS A 188 -8.63 -3.89 8.00
CA LYS A 188 -7.29 -3.98 8.59
C LYS A 188 -6.88 -2.72 9.36
N ALA A 189 -7.20 -1.54 8.82
CA ALA A 189 -6.95 -0.27 9.49
C ALA A 189 -7.70 -0.18 10.83
N CYS A 190 -8.97 -0.58 10.89
CA CYS A 190 -9.76 -0.56 12.12
C CYS A 190 -9.24 -1.55 13.17
N VAL A 191 -8.80 -2.74 12.75
CA VAL A 191 -8.20 -3.73 13.66
C VAL A 191 -6.89 -3.20 14.25
N LEU A 192 -6.02 -2.60 13.42
CA LEU A 192 -4.75 -2.04 13.88
C LEU A 192 -4.97 -0.83 14.81
N LEU A 193 -5.95 0.03 14.53
CA LEU A 193 -6.29 1.15 15.42
C LEU A 193 -6.82 0.67 16.76
N GLU A 194 -7.62 -0.40 16.77
CA GLU A 194 -8.07 -1.01 18.02
C GLU A 194 -6.90 -1.55 18.84
N GLY A 195 -5.96 -2.24 18.17
CA GLY A 195 -4.72 -2.70 18.79
C GLY A 195 -3.93 -1.55 19.42
N LEU A 196 -3.75 -0.46 18.68
CA LEU A 196 -3.06 0.73 19.17
C LEU A 196 -3.77 1.36 20.38
N ASN A 197 -5.10 1.51 20.34
CA ASN A 197 -5.89 2.09 21.44
C ASN A 197 -5.89 1.22 22.70
N ARG A 198 -5.81 -0.11 22.54
CA ARG A 198 -5.72 -1.08 23.65
C ARG A 198 -4.29 -1.35 24.14
N GLY A 199 -3.26 -0.76 23.50
CA GLY A 199 -1.86 -1.03 23.82
C GLY A 199 -1.36 -2.41 23.36
N LEU A 200 -2.04 -3.03 22.41
CA LEU A 200 -1.71 -4.32 21.78
C LEU A 200 -1.26 -4.08 20.33
N PRO A 201 -0.05 -3.54 20.08
CA PRO A 201 0.38 -3.15 18.73
C PRO A 201 0.50 -4.34 17.77
N LYS A 202 0.67 -5.56 18.29
CA LYS A 202 0.74 -6.80 17.50
C LYS A 202 -0.63 -7.29 17.03
N LEU A 203 -1.74 -6.70 17.50
CA LEU A 203 -3.09 -7.12 17.12
C LEU A 203 -3.28 -6.94 15.61
N GLY A 204 -3.51 -8.06 14.91
CA GLY A 204 -3.62 -8.07 13.46
C GLY A 204 -2.29 -8.04 12.71
N ILE A 205 -1.13 -8.08 13.36
CA ILE A 205 0.17 -8.24 12.68
C ILE A 205 0.51 -9.74 12.70
N GLY A 206 0.02 -10.47 11.71
CA GLY A 206 0.22 -11.92 11.56
C GLY A 206 -0.98 -12.60 10.88
N ARG A 207 -0.74 -13.73 10.20
CA ARG A 207 -1.82 -14.65 9.83
C ARG A 207 -2.12 -15.51 11.06
N THR A 208 -3.28 -15.35 11.67
CA THR A 208 -3.84 -16.42 12.50
C THR A 208 -4.09 -17.60 11.56
N ARG A 209 -3.20 -18.60 11.57
CA ARG A 209 -3.54 -19.91 11.03
C ARG A 209 -4.63 -20.46 11.94
N GLY A 210 -5.88 -20.39 11.49
CA GLY A 210 -7.05 -21.05 12.06
C GLY A 210 -7.32 -20.74 13.54
N LEU A 211 -8.23 -19.80 13.80
CA LEU A 211 -9.12 -19.79 14.97
C LEU A 211 -10.10 -18.63 14.74
N ASN A 212 -11.15 -18.91 13.96
CA ASN A 212 -12.42 -18.23 14.17
C ASN A 212 -12.93 -18.76 15.51
N ASN A 213 -12.87 -17.96 16.57
CA ASN A 213 -13.75 -18.10 17.72
C ASN A 213 -13.94 -16.72 18.34
N GLY A 214 -15.18 -16.45 18.75
CA GLY A 214 -15.66 -15.16 19.21
C GLY A 214 -14.81 -14.56 20.31
N LEU A 215 -14.73 -13.23 20.30
CA LEU A 215 -14.19 -12.45 21.40
C LEU A 215 -15.17 -12.52 22.58
N GLU A 216 -15.01 -13.49 23.46
CA GLU A 216 -15.32 -13.29 24.87
C GLU A 216 -14.06 -12.77 25.57
N CYS A 217 -14.23 -11.63 26.23
CA CYS A 217 -13.22 -10.95 27.02
C CYS A 217 -12.91 -11.80 28.25
N ASP A 218 -11.67 -12.26 28.39
CA ASP A 218 -11.22 -12.71 29.70
C ASP A 218 -9.85 -12.17 30.07
N THR A 219 -9.86 -11.57 31.25
CA THR A 219 -8.84 -10.70 31.80
C THR A 219 -7.83 -11.54 32.55
N LYS A 220 -6.72 -11.97 31.93
CA LYS A 220 -5.59 -12.55 32.68
C LYS A 220 -4.26 -12.02 32.19
N GLN A 221 -3.63 -11.22 33.06
CA GLN A 221 -2.20 -10.94 33.05
C GLN A 221 -1.45 -12.27 33.21
N SER A 222 -0.46 -12.53 32.34
CA SER A 222 0.60 -13.48 32.66
C SER A 222 1.89 -13.06 31.97
N ASN A 223 2.83 -12.61 32.81
CA ASN A 223 4.25 -12.50 32.54
C ASN A 223 4.81 -13.83 32.00
N GLY A 224 5.71 -13.76 31.03
CA GLY A 224 6.40 -14.94 30.52
C GLY A 224 7.24 -14.64 29.29
N VAL A 225 8.45 -14.10 29.50
CA VAL A 225 9.49 -14.02 28.48
C VAL A 225 9.89 -15.45 28.08
N LYS A 226 9.69 -15.82 26.82
CA LYS A 226 10.38 -16.96 26.20
C LYS A 226 11.12 -16.47 24.96
N ASN A 227 12.45 -16.44 25.09
CA ASN A 227 13.41 -16.21 24.02
C ASN A 227 13.21 -17.26 22.92
N ILE A 228 12.89 -16.80 21.71
CA ILE A 228 13.01 -17.63 20.50
C ILE A 228 14.29 -17.18 19.82
N GLN A 229 15.32 -18.02 19.90
CA GLN A 229 16.56 -17.84 19.16
C GLN A 229 16.24 -17.86 17.65
N ASN A 230 16.66 -16.81 16.95
CA ASN A 230 16.64 -16.78 15.49
C ASN A 230 17.58 -17.88 14.97
N LYS A 231 17.06 -18.86 14.24
CA LYS A 231 17.90 -19.76 13.44
C LYS A 231 18.55 -18.94 12.32
N GLN A 232 19.88 -19.00 12.23
CA GLN A 232 20.65 -18.45 11.12
C GLN A 232 20.18 -19.07 9.80
N CYS A 233 19.94 -18.21 8.80
CA CYS A 233 19.73 -18.63 7.42
C CYS A 233 21.09 -19.03 6.84
N GLY A 234 21.22 -20.27 6.38
CA GLY A 234 22.46 -20.82 5.84
C GLY A 234 22.93 -20.06 4.59
N THR A 235 24.24 -19.90 4.48
CA THR A 235 24.96 -19.56 3.25
C THR A 235 24.76 -20.69 2.24
N LEU A 236 24.30 -20.33 1.03
CA LEU A 236 24.35 -21.23 -0.12
C LEU A 236 25.64 -20.90 -0.87
N ASP A 237 26.65 -21.74 -0.68
CA ASP A 237 27.75 -21.87 -1.63
C ASP A 237 27.29 -22.72 -2.82
N PHE A 238 27.78 -22.32 -4.00
CA PHE A 238 27.69 -22.87 -5.36
C PHE A 238 26.93 -21.97 -6.36
#